data_AF-A0A955T0L8-F1
#
_entry.id   AF-A0A955T0L8-F1
#
_cell.length_a   1.000
_cell.length_b   1.000
_cell.length_c   1.000
_cell.angle_alpha   90.00
_cell.angle_beta   90.00
_cell.angle_gamma   90.00
#
_symmetry.space_group_name_H-M   'P 1'
#
loop_
_entity.id
_entity.type
_entity.pdbx_description
1 polymer ?
#
loop_
_entity_poly.entity_id
_entity_poly.type
_entity_poly.pdbx_seq_one_letter_code
_entity_poly.pdbx_strand_id
1 'polypeptide(L)'
;MSNSLERDKRFFSVLLVLLLAYAAAVALTLTGKYPWHDEITTLRDSRQSFSHLVQTYYTHKGYILAAKISTSIFGESWTALRLPSIVMGGLTIAAVYWLGTLLYRRSVGIVAAAYLLLHPNFLFHSTDARGYQGACLFSILAAGFIWRGLSEVKVLDCVLAAICLFLGLMMQPAGALTYPGMAVVAVILIAQSFRSRREEERTKKTKLIWLLTISFIVALVLIGPRIRAYLSWDTLLIPSRFASEAGAGETPSGGPLRSLEGWRIQFAPLISAELHTGGIVSFGWFLILAALISSWREKRLQTLLLFLSVMTPFAFFFFYNPPFLVHRYLYCTTPFAILLVVYGAFSIGEWIGQFFRAPKRRWIRRGAEGLLIASLVFSCWGPFRAEVAYSEYGSTWMVPVAELAEADFMQETRLVLVDEKPLWRDQLEMLGVPEDRLDYYQPSKEGGYEPLLNRLDSNTWVVLKAYSQDPELQGALRKQGCIELRIEQGLFYLPPSDLDGDSQSSRFLMAVEYLDQNFRLDFRFEYSVAQVLKAHGKEDLAKPYEARAMEGMAEINRWDYPRTFGA
;
A
#
# COMPACT_ATOMS: atom_id res chain seq x y z
N MET A 1 35.81 21.05 -19.88
CA MET A 1 34.94 21.36 -18.73
C MET A 1 33.49 21.65 -19.13
N SER A 2 33.20 22.37 -20.23
CA SER A 2 31.82 22.62 -20.71
C SER A 2 30.94 21.35 -20.78
N ASN A 3 31.42 20.30 -21.46
CA ASN A 3 30.64 19.08 -21.71
C ASN A 3 30.32 18.22 -20.47
N SER A 4 30.92 18.49 -19.30
CA SER A 4 30.48 17.89 -18.03
C SER A 4 29.41 18.77 -17.38
N LEU A 5 29.71 20.06 -17.16
CA LEU A 5 28.76 21.04 -16.62
C LEU A 5 27.40 21.04 -17.36
N GLU A 6 27.41 20.91 -18.69
CA GLU A 6 26.19 20.84 -19.47
C GLU A 6 25.43 19.51 -19.32
N ARG A 7 26.16 18.39 -19.18
CA ARG A 7 25.59 17.06 -18.89
C ARG A 7 24.92 17.05 -17.52
N ASP A 8 25.54 17.69 -16.55
CA ASP A 8 25.10 17.78 -15.16
C ASP A 8 23.89 18.71 -15.05
N LYS A 9 23.92 19.90 -15.67
CA LYS A 9 22.73 20.78 -15.83
C LYS A 9 21.55 20.04 -16.45
N ARG A 10 21.78 19.30 -17.55
CA ARG A 10 20.75 18.47 -18.18
C ARG A 10 20.29 17.33 -17.26
N PHE A 11 21.11 16.81 -16.35
CA PHE A 11 20.72 15.79 -15.37
C PHE A 11 19.76 16.39 -14.32
N PHE A 12 20.14 17.51 -13.70
CA PHE A 12 19.31 18.21 -12.71
C PHE A 12 17.98 18.69 -13.30
N SER A 13 17.96 19.19 -14.53
CA SER A 13 16.72 19.63 -15.19
C SER A 13 15.70 18.48 -15.34
N VAL A 14 16.16 17.28 -15.73
CA VAL A 14 15.29 16.11 -15.85
C VAL A 14 14.82 15.61 -14.49
N LEU A 15 15.70 15.60 -13.49
CA LEU A 15 15.32 15.22 -12.13
C LEU A 15 14.29 16.19 -11.52
N LEU A 16 14.46 17.50 -11.72
CA LEU A 16 13.51 18.52 -11.28
C LEU A 16 12.13 18.32 -11.92
N VAL A 17 12.06 18.08 -13.24
CA VAL A 17 10.78 17.81 -13.94
C VAL A 17 10.11 16.55 -13.39
N LEU A 18 10.86 15.48 -13.13
CA LEU A 18 10.31 14.25 -12.53
C LEU A 18 9.78 14.49 -11.10
N LEU A 19 10.48 15.27 -10.28
CA LEU A 19 10.07 15.59 -8.91
C LEU A 19 8.87 16.54 -8.85
N LEU A 20 8.77 17.51 -9.77
CA LEU A 20 7.60 18.40 -9.89
C LEU A 20 6.37 17.63 -10.36
N ALA A 21 6.52 16.75 -11.36
CA ALA A 21 5.44 15.88 -11.82
C ALA A 21 4.99 14.89 -10.72
N TYR A 22 5.94 14.39 -9.90
CA TYR A 22 5.62 13.59 -8.71
C TYR A 22 4.84 14.38 -7.66
N ALA A 23 5.26 15.60 -7.32
CA ALA A 23 4.56 16.44 -6.36
C ALA A 23 3.12 16.75 -6.81
N ALA A 24 2.91 17.02 -8.11
CA ALA A 24 1.58 17.19 -8.68
C ALA A 24 0.73 15.91 -8.62
N ALA A 25 1.30 14.75 -8.97
CA ALA A 25 0.60 13.47 -8.91
C ALA A 25 0.21 13.07 -7.47
N VAL A 26 1.11 13.32 -6.51
CA VAL A 26 0.85 13.12 -5.07
C VAL A 26 -0.26 14.06 -4.58
N ALA A 27 -0.24 15.35 -4.95
CA ALA A 27 -1.30 16.29 -4.56
C ALA A 27 -2.69 15.82 -5.02
N LEU A 28 -2.79 15.35 -6.27
CA LEU A 28 -4.03 14.77 -6.82
C LEU A 28 -4.45 13.44 -6.16
N THR A 29 -3.49 12.69 -5.59
CA THR A 29 -3.75 11.42 -4.85
C THR A 29 -4.09 11.67 -3.38
N LEU A 30 -3.88 12.89 -2.86
CA LEU A 30 -4.22 13.27 -1.48
C LEU A 30 -5.61 13.90 -1.36
N THR A 31 -6.12 14.56 -2.40
CA THR A 31 -7.50 15.07 -2.45
C THR A 31 -8.51 13.94 -2.26
N GLY A 32 -9.36 14.04 -1.24
CA GLY A 32 -10.37 13.03 -0.89
C GLY A 32 -9.81 11.78 -0.19
N LYS A 33 -8.51 11.70 0.13
CA LYS A 33 -7.93 10.48 0.71
C LYS A 33 -8.04 10.42 2.23
N TYR A 34 -9.09 9.76 2.72
CA TYR A 34 -9.27 9.38 4.13
C TYR A 34 -8.09 8.55 4.70
N PRO A 35 -7.87 8.57 6.02
CA PRO A 35 -6.84 7.75 6.67
C PRO A 35 -7.19 6.26 6.60
N TRP A 36 -6.18 5.40 6.52
CA TRP A 36 -6.34 3.95 6.64
C TRP A 36 -6.15 3.46 8.09
N HIS A 37 -6.74 2.32 8.44
CA HIS A 37 -6.62 1.70 9.77
C HIS A 37 -5.17 1.65 10.27
N ASP A 38 -4.24 1.29 9.39
CA ASP A 38 -2.84 1.13 9.76
C ASP A 38 -2.03 2.44 9.68
N GLU A 39 -2.57 3.50 9.07
CA GLU A 39 -2.13 4.88 9.30
C GLU A 39 -2.54 5.37 10.70
N ILE A 40 -3.77 5.08 11.15
CA ILE A 40 -4.24 5.42 12.51
C ILE A 40 -3.38 4.70 13.58
N THR A 41 -3.01 3.42 13.35
CA THR A 41 -2.01 2.76 14.24
C THR A 41 -0.66 3.48 14.23
N THR A 42 -0.24 4.01 13.08
CA THR A 42 1.05 4.72 12.94
C THR A 42 1.01 6.08 13.65
N LEU A 43 -0.13 6.79 13.62
CA LEU A 43 -0.37 8.01 14.38
C LEU A 43 -0.22 7.75 15.88
N ARG A 44 -1.05 6.86 16.44
CA ARG A 44 -1.07 6.52 17.87
C ARG A 44 0.29 6.03 18.38
N ASP A 45 1.00 5.25 17.56
CA ASP A 45 2.34 4.80 17.89
C ASP A 45 3.34 5.98 17.82
N SER A 46 3.21 6.91 16.86
CA SER A 46 4.04 8.12 16.77
C SER A 46 3.79 9.14 17.89
N ARG A 47 2.59 9.16 18.51
CA ARG A 47 2.30 9.95 19.72
C ARG A 47 3.22 9.56 20.90
N GLN A 48 3.65 8.28 20.99
CA GLN A 48 4.51 7.76 22.07
C GLN A 48 5.88 8.47 22.19
N SER A 49 6.52 8.41 23.37
CA SER A 49 7.81 9.07 23.61
C SER A 49 8.94 8.46 22.78
N PHE A 50 9.97 9.25 22.45
CA PHE A 50 11.13 8.76 21.69
C PHE A 50 11.83 7.57 22.38
N SER A 51 11.92 7.57 23.71
CA SER A 51 12.48 6.44 24.48
C SER A 51 11.64 5.18 24.31
N HIS A 52 10.30 5.31 24.35
CA HIS A 52 9.39 4.20 24.11
C HIS A 52 9.54 3.67 22.67
N LEU A 53 9.56 4.54 21.66
CA LEU A 53 9.75 4.15 20.25
C LEU A 53 11.08 3.43 19.97
N VAL A 54 12.16 3.81 20.67
CA VAL A 54 13.46 3.13 20.56
C VAL A 54 13.43 1.74 21.19
N GLN A 55 12.73 1.57 22.33
CA GLN A 55 12.69 0.32 23.10
C GLN A 55 11.63 -0.67 22.57
N THR A 56 10.37 -0.25 22.46
CA THR A 56 9.21 -1.07 22.07
C THR A 56 9.32 -1.63 20.64
N TYR A 57 8.87 -2.86 20.40
CA TYR A 57 8.90 -3.45 19.06
C TYR A 57 7.76 -2.94 18.17
N TYR A 58 8.10 -2.52 16.94
CA TYR A 58 7.14 -2.15 15.90
C TYR A 58 7.62 -2.65 14.53
N THR A 59 6.72 -3.19 13.71
CA THR A 59 7.00 -3.61 12.33
C THR A 59 7.49 -2.46 11.44
N HIS A 60 7.00 -1.24 11.64
CA HIS A 60 7.38 -0.05 10.87
C HIS A 60 8.18 0.98 11.71
N LYS A 61 9.00 0.53 12.68
CA LYS A 61 9.69 1.40 13.66
C LYS A 61 10.39 2.62 13.04
N GLY A 62 11.12 2.43 11.94
CA GLY A 62 11.84 3.50 11.25
C GLY A 62 10.91 4.53 10.61
N TYR A 63 9.73 4.09 10.15
CA TYR A 63 8.70 4.99 9.65
C TYR A 63 8.00 5.73 10.79
N ILE A 64 7.62 5.05 11.88
CA ILE A 64 6.97 5.67 13.05
C ILE A 64 7.86 6.75 13.66
N LEU A 65 9.19 6.52 13.73
CA LEU A 65 10.16 7.54 14.13
C LEU A 65 10.20 8.74 13.16
N ALA A 66 10.16 8.51 11.85
CA ALA A 66 10.13 9.58 10.85
C ALA A 66 8.80 10.37 10.90
N ALA A 67 7.67 9.68 11.10
CA ALA A 67 6.35 10.27 11.28
C ALA A 67 6.31 11.14 12.54
N LYS A 68 6.83 10.65 13.69
CA LYS A 68 6.93 11.45 14.91
C LYS A 68 7.78 12.70 14.71
N ILE A 69 8.92 12.60 14.03
CA ILE A 69 9.77 13.77 13.73
C ILE A 69 8.99 14.77 12.85
N SER A 70 8.26 14.28 11.85
CA SER A 70 7.45 15.11 10.96
C SER A 70 6.32 15.85 11.69
N THR A 71 5.48 15.15 12.48
CA THR A 71 4.40 15.78 13.26
C THR A 71 4.91 16.69 14.37
N SER A 72 6.09 16.41 14.93
CA SER A 72 6.74 17.30 15.91
C SER A 72 7.29 18.60 15.30
N ILE A 73 7.48 18.67 13.98
CA ILE A 73 8.01 19.85 13.27
C ILE A 73 6.90 20.63 12.57
N PHE A 74 5.93 19.94 11.97
CA PHE A 74 4.87 20.53 11.13
C PHE A 74 3.48 20.55 11.79
N GLY A 75 3.36 20.11 13.04
CA GLY A 75 2.08 19.89 13.73
C GLY A 75 1.47 18.52 13.43
N GLU A 76 0.58 18.06 14.31
CA GLU A 76 -0.10 16.78 14.11
C GLU A 76 -1.21 16.92 13.06
N SER A 77 -1.08 16.20 11.94
CA SER A 77 -2.05 16.19 10.83
C SER A 77 -1.79 15.00 9.92
N TRP A 78 -2.78 14.56 9.15
CA TRP A 78 -2.61 13.49 8.15
C TRP A 78 -1.52 13.82 7.12
N THR A 79 -1.43 15.06 6.67
CA THR A 79 -0.38 15.51 5.75
C THR A 79 1.01 15.42 6.38
N ALA A 80 1.20 15.87 7.63
CA ALA A 80 2.47 15.73 8.34
C ALA A 80 2.82 14.27 8.62
N LEU A 81 1.83 13.43 8.93
CA LEU A 81 2.00 11.98 9.17
C LEU A 81 2.42 11.23 7.88
N ARG A 82 1.86 11.61 6.72
CA ARG A 82 2.14 11.03 5.39
C ARG A 82 3.44 11.56 4.76
N LEU A 83 3.86 12.78 5.12
CA LEU A 83 5.02 13.49 4.54
C LEU A 83 6.30 12.64 4.43
N PRO A 84 6.70 11.80 5.40
CA PRO A 84 7.88 10.94 5.24
C PRO A 84 7.76 9.94 4.09
N SER A 85 6.55 9.43 3.79
CA SER A 85 6.35 8.51 2.67
C SER A 85 6.42 9.25 1.34
N ILE A 86 5.79 10.43 1.26
CA ILE A 86 5.84 11.33 0.11
C ILE A 86 7.30 11.69 -0.23
N VAL A 87 8.10 12.09 0.76
CA VAL A 87 9.52 12.39 0.55
C VAL A 87 10.31 11.16 0.09
N MET A 88 10.07 9.99 0.68
CA MET A 88 10.77 8.75 0.31
C MET A 88 10.38 8.23 -1.09
N GLY A 89 9.12 8.40 -1.52
CA GLY A 89 8.69 8.05 -2.88
C GLY A 89 9.32 8.95 -3.94
N GLY A 90 9.35 10.27 -3.71
CA GLY A 90 10.04 11.22 -4.60
C GLY A 90 11.53 10.93 -4.71
N LEU A 91 12.18 10.62 -3.58
CA LEU A 91 13.57 10.15 -3.57
C LEU A 91 13.76 8.79 -4.26
N THR A 92 12.77 7.90 -4.25
CA THR A 92 12.85 6.61 -4.96
C THR A 92 12.85 6.80 -6.47
N ILE A 93 12.05 7.74 -7.01
CA ILE A 93 12.10 8.12 -8.43
C ILE A 93 13.50 8.62 -8.80
N ALA A 94 14.10 9.47 -7.95
CA ALA A 94 15.48 9.93 -8.13
C ALA A 94 16.51 8.78 -8.09
N ALA A 95 16.34 7.85 -7.15
CA ALA A 95 17.22 6.68 -6.98
C ALA A 95 17.10 5.68 -8.13
N VAL A 96 15.90 5.48 -8.71
CA VAL A 96 15.69 4.65 -9.91
C VAL A 96 16.28 5.31 -11.16
N TYR A 97 16.13 6.62 -11.33
CA TYR A 97 16.81 7.34 -12.41
C TYR A 97 18.33 7.14 -12.30
N TRP A 98 18.90 7.36 -11.12
CA TRP A 98 20.32 7.14 -10.84
C TRP A 98 20.74 5.69 -11.13
N LEU A 99 20.08 4.69 -10.56
CA LEU A 99 20.44 3.28 -10.72
C LEU A 99 20.34 2.82 -12.18
N GLY A 100 19.31 3.24 -12.91
CA GLY A 100 19.17 2.96 -14.35
C GLY A 100 20.25 3.63 -15.21
N THR A 101 20.76 4.80 -14.80
CA THR A 101 21.93 5.42 -15.45
C THR A 101 23.24 4.70 -15.11
N LEU A 102 23.40 4.22 -13.87
CA LEU A 102 24.58 3.54 -13.35
C LEU A 102 24.77 2.14 -13.95
N LEU A 103 23.69 1.35 -14.01
CA LEU A 103 23.74 -0.03 -14.50
C LEU A 103 23.71 -0.12 -16.03
N TYR A 104 22.94 0.74 -16.70
CA TYR A 104 22.61 0.57 -18.13
C TYR A 104 22.98 1.75 -19.02
N ARG A 105 22.12 2.77 -19.08
CA ARG A 105 22.25 3.97 -19.92
C ARG A 105 21.20 5.02 -19.51
N ARG A 106 21.49 6.30 -19.75
CA ARG A 106 20.62 7.41 -19.31
C ARG A 106 19.15 7.28 -19.74
N SER A 107 18.86 6.75 -20.93
CA SER A 107 17.47 6.57 -21.39
C SER A 107 16.70 5.52 -20.57
N VAL A 108 17.37 4.46 -20.10
CA VAL A 108 16.75 3.43 -19.24
C VAL A 108 16.35 4.07 -17.90
N GLY A 109 17.26 4.83 -17.28
CA GLY A 109 16.96 5.54 -16.03
C GLY A 109 15.80 6.53 -16.16
N ILE A 110 15.75 7.35 -17.22
CA ILE A 110 14.66 8.33 -17.40
C ILE A 110 13.31 7.62 -17.59
N VAL A 111 13.25 6.61 -18.46
CA VAL A 111 12.00 5.88 -18.73
C VAL A 111 11.56 5.08 -17.50
N ALA A 112 12.49 4.44 -16.78
CA ALA A 112 12.16 3.70 -15.55
C ALA A 112 11.63 4.63 -14.44
N ALA A 113 12.23 5.81 -14.28
CA ALA A 113 11.76 6.79 -13.30
C ALA A 113 10.39 7.40 -13.69
N ALA A 114 10.18 7.69 -14.97
CA ALA A 114 8.88 8.15 -15.48
C ALA A 114 7.79 7.06 -15.41
N TYR A 115 8.14 5.80 -15.66
CA TYR A 115 7.20 4.68 -15.54
C TYR A 115 6.85 4.37 -14.08
N LEU A 116 7.82 4.46 -13.15
CA LEU A 116 7.55 4.38 -11.70
C LEU A 116 6.65 5.52 -11.21
N LEU A 117 6.90 6.76 -11.67
CA LEU A 117 6.04 7.92 -11.40
C LEU A 117 4.59 7.69 -11.86
N LEU A 118 4.41 7.06 -13.03
CA LEU A 118 3.08 6.74 -13.58
C LEU A 118 2.51 5.42 -13.07
N HIS A 119 3.25 4.65 -12.27
CA HIS A 119 2.81 3.36 -11.74
C HIS A 119 1.82 3.59 -10.59
N PRO A 120 0.52 3.31 -10.74
CA PRO A 120 -0.45 3.94 -9.84
C PRO A 120 -0.37 3.44 -8.38
N ASN A 121 -0.14 2.15 -8.15
CA ASN A 121 0.13 1.62 -6.79
C ASN A 121 1.39 2.23 -6.14
N PHE A 122 2.34 2.78 -6.92
CA PHE A 122 3.48 3.51 -6.36
C PHE A 122 3.08 4.90 -5.86
N LEU A 123 2.13 5.58 -6.53
CA LEU A 123 1.53 6.82 -6.06
C LEU A 123 0.62 6.61 -4.86
N PHE A 124 -0.21 5.55 -4.87
CA PHE A 124 -1.06 5.18 -3.74
C PHE A 124 -0.22 4.99 -2.46
N HIS A 125 0.77 4.10 -2.47
CA HIS A 125 1.63 3.88 -1.30
C HIS A 125 2.60 5.03 -1.00
N SER A 126 2.75 6.02 -1.91
CA SER A 126 3.43 7.29 -1.60
C SER A 126 2.60 8.22 -0.71
N THR A 127 1.28 8.01 -0.65
CA THR A 127 0.35 8.81 0.17
C THR A 127 -0.15 8.04 1.39
N ASP A 128 0.43 6.89 1.71
CA ASP A 128 0.21 6.20 2.98
C ASP A 128 1.24 6.64 4.02
N ALA A 129 0.82 6.85 5.26
CA ALA A 129 1.68 6.98 6.43
C ALA A 129 2.33 5.63 6.83
N ARG A 130 3.01 4.96 5.88
CA ARG A 130 3.53 3.60 6.04
C ARG A 130 4.90 3.43 5.36
N GLY A 131 5.69 2.47 5.86
CA GLY A 131 7.09 2.29 5.49
C GLY A 131 7.40 1.76 4.09
N TYR A 132 6.41 1.55 3.22
CA TYR A 132 6.58 0.96 1.89
C TYR A 132 7.58 1.74 1.02
N GLN A 133 7.47 3.07 0.96
CA GLN A 133 8.38 3.90 0.18
C GLN A 133 9.80 3.93 0.74
N GLY A 134 9.94 3.89 2.06
CA GLY A 134 11.26 3.78 2.69
C GLY A 134 11.98 2.49 2.30
N ALA A 135 11.27 1.35 2.26
CA ALA A 135 11.83 0.10 1.78
C ALA A 135 12.21 0.15 0.29
N CYS A 136 11.36 0.73 -0.56
CA CYS A 136 11.66 0.95 -1.99
C CYS A 136 12.92 1.79 -2.19
N LEU A 137 13.00 2.94 -1.52
CA LEU A 137 14.13 3.88 -1.55
C LEU A 137 15.43 3.19 -1.15
N PHE A 138 15.46 2.63 0.06
CA PHE A 138 16.69 2.13 0.63
C PHE A 138 17.15 0.82 0.00
N SER A 139 16.27 -0.05 -0.49
CA SER A 139 16.70 -1.21 -1.30
C SER A 139 17.35 -0.79 -2.61
N ILE A 140 16.78 0.19 -3.35
CA ILE A 140 17.38 0.67 -4.61
C ILE A 140 18.72 1.39 -4.37
N LEU A 141 18.80 2.22 -3.32
CA LEU A 141 20.06 2.85 -2.93
C LEU A 141 21.10 1.80 -2.52
N ALA A 142 20.74 0.80 -1.71
CA ALA A 142 21.63 -0.29 -1.32
C ALA A 142 22.17 -1.04 -2.54
N ALA A 143 21.31 -1.41 -3.50
CA ALA A 143 21.75 -2.10 -4.72
C ALA A 143 22.74 -1.26 -5.55
N GLY A 144 22.50 0.04 -5.72
CA GLY A 144 23.40 0.94 -6.42
C GLY A 144 24.73 1.18 -5.69
N PHE A 145 24.70 1.28 -4.37
CA PHE A 145 25.89 1.45 -3.55
C PHE A 145 26.72 0.15 -3.43
N ILE A 146 26.09 -1.03 -3.36
CA ILE A 146 26.77 -2.33 -3.47
C ILE A 146 27.45 -2.44 -4.84
N TRP A 147 26.73 -2.11 -5.93
CA TRP A 147 27.27 -2.15 -7.27
C TRP A 147 28.49 -1.23 -7.42
N ARG A 148 28.36 0.05 -7.04
CA ARG A 148 29.43 1.05 -7.17
C ARG A 148 30.60 0.77 -6.23
N GLY A 149 30.31 0.44 -4.97
CA GLY A 149 31.32 0.13 -3.95
C GLY A 149 32.21 -1.07 -4.31
N LEU A 150 31.62 -2.16 -4.80
CA LEU A 150 32.38 -3.36 -5.20
C LEU A 150 33.04 -3.24 -6.59
N SER A 151 32.41 -2.56 -7.54
CA SER A 151 32.96 -2.41 -8.90
C SER A 151 34.06 -1.34 -8.98
N GLU A 152 33.93 -0.25 -8.24
CA GLU A 152 34.84 0.91 -8.26
C GLU A 152 35.72 1.02 -6.99
N VAL A 153 35.61 0.06 -6.06
CA VAL A 153 36.41 -0.04 -4.81
C VAL A 153 36.23 1.17 -3.87
N LYS A 154 34.98 1.60 -3.67
CA LYS A 154 34.64 2.80 -2.89
C LYS A 154 34.16 2.45 -1.49
N VAL A 155 34.99 2.74 -0.49
CA VAL A 155 34.71 2.47 0.94
C VAL A 155 33.43 3.16 1.42
N LEU A 156 33.26 4.43 1.07
CA LEU A 156 32.07 5.20 1.43
C LEU A 156 30.78 4.57 0.87
N ASP A 157 30.81 4.07 -0.36
CA ASP A 157 29.63 3.43 -0.97
C ASP A 157 29.24 2.16 -0.21
N CYS A 158 30.21 1.33 0.21
CA CYS A 158 29.91 0.15 1.01
C CYS A 158 29.35 0.48 2.40
N VAL A 159 29.75 1.59 3.01
CA VAL A 159 29.16 2.10 4.27
C VAL A 159 27.74 2.63 4.02
N LEU A 160 27.52 3.38 2.94
CA LEU A 160 26.19 3.87 2.54
C LEU A 160 25.24 2.71 2.20
N ALA A 161 25.74 1.65 1.55
CA ALA A 161 24.98 0.41 1.33
C ALA A 161 24.54 -0.23 2.65
N ALA A 162 25.45 -0.39 3.62
CA ALA A 162 25.12 -0.93 4.93
C ALA A 162 24.06 -0.11 5.67
N ILE A 163 24.19 1.23 5.64
CA ILE A 163 23.21 2.16 6.21
C ILE A 163 21.85 1.99 5.51
N CYS A 164 21.82 1.89 4.18
CA CYS A 164 20.58 1.67 3.44
C CYS A 164 19.94 0.31 3.78
N LEU A 165 20.71 -0.78 3.86
CA LEU A 165 20.18 -2.10 4.27
C LEU A 165 19.58 -2.07 5.69
N PHE A 166 20.16 -1.30 6.61
CA PHE A 166 19.60 -1.09 7.95
C PHE A 166 18.32 -0.24 7.91
N LEU A 167 18.31 0.87 7.16
CA LEU A 167 17.16 1.79 7.08
C LEU A 167 15.96 1.15 6.35
N GLY A 168 16.17 0.43 5.26
CA GLY A 168 15.10 -0.27 4.53
C GLY A 168 14.37 -1.30 5.39
N LEU A 169 15.13 -2.07 6.17
CA LEU A 169 14.62 -3.00 7.19
C LEU A 169 13.80 -2.27 8.25
N MET A 170 14.30 -1.15 8.76
CA MET A 170 13.63 -0.36 9.80
C MET A 170 12.31 0.26 9.29
N MET A 171 12.23 0.61 8.00
CA MET A 171 11.02 1.11 7.36
C MET A 171 9.99 -0.01 7.13
N GLN A 172 10.38 -1.14 6.55
CA GLN A 172 9.54 -2.33 6.41
C GLN A 172 10.41 -3.60 6.30
N PRO A 173 10.25 -4.59 7.21
CA PRO A 173 11.01 -5.85 7.17
C PRO A 173 10.91 -6.63 5.85
N ALA A 174 9.81 -6.52 5.09
CA ALA A 174 9.69 -7.12 3.76
C ALA A 174 10.71 -6.56 2.74
N GLY A 175 11.25 -5.36 2.94
CA GLY A 175 12.38 -4.84 2.16
C GLY A 175 13.62 -5.74 2.25
N ALA A 176 13.85 -6.38 3.41
CA ALA A 176 14.99 -7.27 3.62
C ALA A 176 14.92 -8.56 2.78
N LEU A 177 13.75 -8.93 2.26
CA LEU A 177 13.61 -10.07 1.34
C LEU A 177 14.36 -9.83 0.01
N THR A 178 14.66 -8.58 -0.35
CA THR A 178 15.48 -8.24 -1.53
C THR A 178 16.98 -8.46 -1.32
N TYR A 179 17.43 -8.58 -0.07
CA TYR A 179 18.85 -8.57 0.31
C TYR A 179 19.60 -9.85 -0.05
N PRO A 180 19.03 -11.08 0.03
CA PRO A 180 19.70 -12.29 -0.44
C PRO A 180 20.12 -12.20 -1.92
N GLY A 181 19.29 -11.61 -2.78
CA GLY A 181 19.62 -11.40 -4.18
C GLY A 181 20.81 -10.45 -4.38
N MET A 182 20.87 -9.36 -3.60
CA MET A 182 22.03 -8.45 -3.61
C MET A 182 23.29 -9.13 -3.06
N ALA A 183 23.15 -9.95 -2.01
CA ALA A 183 24.25 -10.68 -1.38
C ALA A 183 24.88 -11.71 -2.34
N VAL A 184 24.08 -12.41 -3.14
CA VAL A 184 24.59 -13.33 -4.19
C VAL A 184 25.46 -12.58 -5.20
N VAL A 185 25.01 -11.43 -5.73
CA VAL A 185 25.83 -10.67 -6.69
C VAL A 185 27.05 -10.04 -6.02
N ALA A 186 26.93 -9.59 -4.76
CA ALA A 186 28.08 -9.15 -3.98
C ALA A 186 29.14 -10.27 -3.87
N VAL A 187 28.75 -11.49 -3.46
CA VAL A 187 29.65 -12.65 -3.38
C VAL A 187 30.28 -12.99 -4.74
N ILE A 188 29.56 -12.82 -5.86
CA ILE A 188 30.12 -13.04 -7.20
C ILE A 188 31.18 -11.97 -7.57
N LEU A 189 30.92 -10.69 -7.30
CA LEU A 189 31.89 -9.60 -7.51
C LEU A 189 33.13 -9.79 -6.61
N ILE A 190 32.91 -10.27 -5.38
CA ILE A 190 33.94 -10.61 -4.40
C ILE A 190 34.81 -11.76 -4.90
N ALA A 191 34.23 -12.86 -5.36
CA ALA A 191 34.96 -14.00 -5.91
C ALA A 191 35.77 -13.63 -7.16
N GLN A 192 35.28 -12.68 -7.98
CA GLN A 192 36.02 -12.13 -9.11
C GLN A 192 37.19 -11.24 -8.65
N SER A 193 37.05 -10.48 -7.56
CA SER A 193 38.11 -9.62 -7.03
C SER A 193 39.38 -10.39 -6.64
N PHE A 194 39.23 -11.60 -6.07
CA PHE A 194 40.34 -12.47 -5.69
C PHE A 194 41.14 -13.03 -6.88
N ARG A 195 40.62 -12.89 -8.12
CA ARG A 195 41.34 -13.26 -9.34
C ARG A 195 42.23 -12.13 -9.90
N SER A 196 42.20 -10.92 -9.31
CA SER A 196 43.13 -9.85 -9.68
C SER A 196 44.56 -10.16 -9.22
N ARG A 197 45.54 -9.97 -10.12
CA ARG A 197 46.96 -10.20 -9.85
C ARG A 197 47.66 -9.02 -9.14
N ARG A 198 47.00 -7.88 -8.93
CA ARG A 198 47.58 -6.73 -8.19
C ARG A 198 47.31 -6.84 -6.70
N GLU A 199 48.38 -7.06 -5.93
CA GLU A 199 48.32 -7.35 -4.50
C GLU A 199 47.83 -6.20 -3.61
N GLU A 200 48.24 -4.95 -3.92
CA GLU A 200 47.74 -3.76 -3.23
C GLU A 200 46.23 -3.56 -3.46
N GLU A 201 45.78 -3.77 -4.70
CA GLU A 201 44.39 -3.67 -5.11
C GLU A 201 43.53 -4.78 -4.48
N ARG A 202 44.07 -6.01 -4.44
CA ARG A 202 43.51 -7.16 -3.72
C ARG A 202 43.37 -6.85 -2.22
N THR A 203 44.39 -6.28 -1.59
CA THR A 203 44.36 -5.90 -0.16
C THR A 203 43.30 -4.84 0.13
N LYS A 204 43.19 -3.79 -0.69
CA LYS A 204 42.13 -2.76 -0.56
C LYS A 204 40.73 -3.37 -0.71
N LYS A 205 40.53 -4.24 -1.71
CA LYS A 205 39.26 -4.97 -1.89
C LYS A 205 38.98 -5.91 -0.71
N THR A 206 39.94 -6.70 -0.22
CA THR A 206 39.73 -7.60 0.94
C THR A 206 39.31 -6.86 2.21
N LYS A 207 39.90 -5.69 2.52
CA LYS A 207 39.46 -4.87 3.66
C LYS A 207 38.03 -4.34 3.49
N LEU A 208 37.68 -3.90 2.28
CA LEU A 208 36.34 -3.44 1.92
C LEU A 208 35.28 -4.55 2.03
N ILE A 209 35.67 -5.78 1.68
CA ILE A 209 34.83 -6.98 1.77
C ILE A 209 34.52 -7.33 3.22
N TRP A 210 35.52 -7.34 4.11
CA TRP A 210 35.28 -7.55 5.53
C TRP A 210 34.35 -6.49 6.12
N LEU A 211 34.48 -5.23 5.71
CA LEU A 211 33.56 -4.16 6.11
C LEU A 211 32.10 -4.43 5.70
N LEU A 212 31.86 -4.88 4.47
CA LEU A 212 30.51 -5.28 4.01
C LEU A 212 29.99 -6.51 4.74
N THR A 213 30.80 -7.56 4.87
CA THR A 213 30.40 -8.82 5.54
C THR A 213 30.10 -8.59 7.02
N ILE A 214 30.92 -7.80 7.72
CA ILE A 214 30.67 -7.39 9.11
C ILE A 214 29.39 -6.55 9.19
N SER A 215 29.18 -5.60 8.27
CA SER A 215 27.95 -4.80 8.25
C SER A 215 26.69 -5.63 8.02
N PHE A 216 26.76 -6.63 7.13
CA PHE A 216 25.67 -7.57 6.85
C PHE A 216 25.42 -8.50 8.05
N ILE A 217 26.48 -8.97 8.73
CA ILE A 217 26.36 -9.76 9.97
C ILE A 217 25.77 -8.89 11.10
N VAL A 218 26.21 -7.64 11.27
CA VAL A 218 25.64 -6.70 12.26
C VAL A 218 24.17 -6.43 11.95
N ALA A 219 23.80 -6.24 10.69
CA ALA A 219 22.39 -6.16 10.30
C ALA A 219 21.64 -7.44 10.69
N LEU A 220 22.15 -8.64 10.34
CA LEU A 220 21.55 -9.93 10.72
C LEU A 220 21.47 -10.15 12.24
N VAL A 221 22.41 -9.63 13.03
CA VAL A 221 22.39 -9.71 14.50
C VAL A 221 21.37 -8.74 15.11
N LEU A 222 21.27 -7.51 14.59
CA LEU A 222 20.22 -6.54 14.96
C LEU A 222 18.81 -7.00 14.51
N ILE A 223 18.76 -7.82 13.45
CA ILE A 223 17.57 -8.53 12.99
C ILE A 223 17.30 -9.78 13.84
N GLY A 224 18.31 -10.49 14.35
CA GLY A 224 18.18 -11.83 14.94
C GLY A 224 17.09 -12.00 16.02
N PRO A 225 16.97 -11.09 17.00
CA PRO A 225 15.84 -11.08 17.94
C PRO A 225 14.49 -10.82 17.27
N ARG A 226 14.46 -9.98 16.23
CA ARG A 226 13.26 -9.67 15.42
C ARG A 226 12.84 -10.84 14.54
N ILE A 227 13.79 -11.55 13.93
CA ILE A 227 13.53 -12.81 13.22
C ILE A 227 12.97 -13.85 14.19
N ARG A 228 13.46 -13.94 15.43
CA ARG A 228 12.83 -14.78 16.45
C ARG A 228 11.40 -14.34 16.81
N ALA A 229 11.09 -13.04 16.80
CA ALA A 229 9.73 -12.53 16.97
C ALA A 229 8.83 -12.66 15.71
N TYR A 230 9.41 -12.93 14.54
CA TYR A 230 8.68 -13.26 13.29
C TYR A 230 8.51 -14.76 13.08
N LEU A 231 9.41 -15.59 13.62
CA LEU A 231 9.37 -17.05 13.58
C LEU A 231 8.78 -17.68 14.86
N SER A 232 8.52 -16.89 15.90
CA SER A 232 7.72 -17.32 17.05
C SER A 232 6.30 -17.64 16.59
N TRP A 233 5.83 -18.84 16.91
CA TRP A 233 4.59 -19.40 16.39
C TRP A 233 3.36 -18.53 16.72
N ASP A 234 3.37 -17.82 17.85
CA ASP A 234 2.27 -16.93 18.25
C ASP A 234 2.03 -15.79 17.26
N THR A 235 3.10 -15.19 16.72
CA THR A 235 3.03 -14.12 15.70
C THR A 235 2.55 -14.68 14.35
N LEU A 236 2.88 -15.93 14.07
CA LEU A 236 2.43 -16.71 12.91
C LEU A 236 0.96 -17.13 13.01
N LEU A 237 0.40 -17.22 14.22
CA LEU A 237 -1.00 -17.53 14.49
C LEU A 237 -1.91 -16.29 14.55
N ILE A 238 -1.38 -15.07 14.52
CA ILE A 238 -2.16 -13.83 14.34
C ILE A 238 -2.98 -13.89 13.03
N PRO A 239 -2.42 -14.30 11.87
CA PRO A 239 -3.18 -14.70 10.69
C PRO A 239 -4.38 -15.61 10.97
N SER A 240 -4.20 -16.75 11.64
CA SER A 240 -5.32 -17.66 11.93
C SER A 240 -6.38 -17.05 12.84
N ARG A 241 -6.02 -16.13 13.75
CA ARG A 241 -7.00 -15.39 14.56
C ARG A 241 -7.81 -14.41 13.73
N PHE A 242 -7.18 -13.63 12.87
CA PHE A 242 -7.90 -12.76 11.92
C PHE A 242 -8.75 -13.55 10.93
N ALA A 243 -8.33 -14.75 10.51
CA ALA A 243 -9.15 -15.65 9.70
C ALA A 243 -10.41 -16.11 10.47
N SER A 244 -10.25 -16.61 11.70
CA SER A 244 -11.39 -17.02 12.54
C SER A 244 -12.32 -15.86 12.92
N GLU A 245 -11.78 -14.66 13.18
CA GLU A 245 -12.57 -13.44 13.47
C GLU A 245 -13.31 -12.92 12.23
N ALA A 246 -12.79 -13.17 11.02
CA ALA A 246 -13.43 -12.80 9.75
C ALA A 246 -14.36 -13.89 9.17
N GLY A 247 -14.61 -14.98 9.90
CA GLY A 247 -15.41 -16.11 9.41
C GLY A 247 -14.75 -16.95 8.31
N ALA A 248 -13.47 -16.68 7.99
CA ALA A 248 -12.69 -17.49 7.06
C ALA A 248 -12.24 -18.77 7.80
N GLY A 249 -12.92 -19.88 7.48
CA GLY A 249 -12.66 -21.20 8.09
C GLY A 249 -11.19 -21.62 8.04
N GLU A 250 -10.78 -22.38 9.06
CA GLU A 250 -9.39 -22.73 9.40
C GLU A 250 -8.46 -22.87 8.18
N THR A 251 -7.60 -21.88 7.93
CA THR A 251 -6.66 -21.90 6.79
C THR A 251 -5.61 -23.01 7.02
N PRO A 252 -5.63 -24.15 6.28
CA PRO A 252 -4.88 -25.33 6.72
C PRO A 252 -3.39 -25.22 6.40
N SER A 253 -2.54 -25.30 7.43
CA SER A 253 -1.09 -25.38 7.27
C SER A 253 -0.68 -26.65 6.53
N GLY A 254 -0.32 -26.54 5.25
CA GLY A 254 0.05 -27.65 4.38
C GLY A 254 1.12 -27.27 3.34
N GLY A 255 1.94 -28.26 2.96
CA GLY A 255 3.16 -28.07 2.17
C GLY A 255 2.97 -27.65 0.69
N PRO A 256 4.02 -27.73 -0.14
CA PRO A 256 4.12 -26.98 -1.39
C PRO A 256 3.04 -27.26 -2.46
N LEU A 257 2.35 -28.40 -2.43
CA LEU A 257 1.19 -28.64 -3.30
C LEU A 257 -0.06 -27.85 -2.88
N ARG A 258 -0.22 -27.54 -1.57
CA ARG A 258 -1.24 -26.61 -1.07
C ARG A 258 -0.79 -25.15 -1.10
N SER A 259 0.51 -24.86 -1.25
CA SER A 259 0.95 -23.50 -1.59
C SER A 259 0.52 -23.09 -3.00
N LEU A 260 0.39 -24.04 -3.94
CA LEU A 260 -0.20 -23.78 -5.26
C LEU A 260 -1.68 -23.43 -5.18
N GLU A 261 -2.44 -24.07 -4.29
CA GLU A 261 -3.87 -23.75 -4.07
C GLU A 261 -4.05 -22.47 -3.24
N GLY A 262 -3.19 -22.24 -2.24
CA GLY A 262 -3.10 -20.97 -1.50
C GLY A 262 -2.77 -19.81 -2.43
N TRP A 263 -1.84 -20.00 -3.37
CA TRP A 263 -1.61 -19.08 -4.48
C TRP A 263 -2.84 -18.97 -5.39
N ARG A 264 -3.46 -20.08 -5.81
CA ARG A 264 -4.64 -20.06 -6.68
C ARG A 264 -5.79 -19.28 -6.05
N ILE A 265 -5.95 -19.27 -4.72
CA ILE A 265 -6.98 -18.54 -3.98
C ILE A 265 -6.57 -17.09 -3.69
N GLN A 266 -5.34 -16.83 -3.23
CA GLN A 266 -4.90 -15.47 -2.87
C GLN A 266 -4.55 -14.62 -4.10
N PHE A 267 -4.07 -15.27 -5.16
CA PHE A 267 -4.03 -14.69 -6.50
C PHE A 267 -5.31 -14.99 -7.29
N ALA A 268 -6.38 -15.66 -6.79
CA ALA A 268 -7.63 -15.79 -7.56
C ALA A 268 -8.20 -14.43 -7.98
N PRO A 269 -8.26 -13.40 -7.10
CA PRO A 269 -8.70 -12.06 -7.50
C PRO A 269 -7.78 -11.41 -8.55
N LEU A 270 -6.47 -11.69 -8.50
CA LEU A 270 -5.53 -11.25 -9.52
C LEU A 270 -5.81 -12.00 -10.84
N ILE A 271 -5.84 -13.33 -10.80
CA ILE A 271 -6.02 -14.27 -11.92
C ILE A 271 -7.40 -14.10 -12.60
N SER A 272 -8.45 -13.74 -11.85
CA SER A 272 -9.80 -13.52 -12.38
C SER A 272 -9.97 -12.13 -12.99
N ALA A 273 -9.34 -11.10 -12.42
CA ALA A 273 -9.12 -9.83 -13.13
C ALA A 273 -8.16 -10.01 -14.33
N GLU A 274 -7.22 -10.95 -14.26
CA GLU A 274 -6.27 -11.32 -15.32
C GLU A 274 -6.90 -12.08 -16.49
N LEU A 275 -8.19 -12.46 -16.44
CA LEU A 275 -8.92 -12.76 -17.67
C LEU A 275 -9.03 -11.54 -18.60
N HIS A 276 -8.69 -10.33 -18.13
CA HIS A 276 -8.44 -9.13 -18.95
C HIS A 276 -7.01 -8.58 -18.86
N THR A 277 -6.18 -9.04 -17.90
CA THR A 277 -4.82 -8.47 -17.64
C THR A 277 -3.67 -9.49 -17.67
N GLY A 278 -3.89 -10.79 -17.82
CA GLY A 278 -2.84 -11.82 -17.83
C GLY A 278 -1.84 -11.70 -18.99
N GLY A 279 -2.29 -11.09 -20.09
CA GLY A 279 -1.42 -10.67 -21.19
C GLY A 279 -0.41 -9.58 -20.78
N ILE A 280 -0.77 -8.70 -19.84
CA ILE A 280 0.10 -7.64 -19.30
C ILE A 280 1.19 -8.25 -18.42
N VAL A 281 0.80 -9.15 -17.50
CA VAL A 281 1.75 -9.87 -16.62
C VAL A 281 2.74 -10.69 -17.46
N SER A 282 2.23 -11.43 -18.44
CA SER A 282 3.03 -12.22 -19.38
C SER A 282 3.94 -11.37 -20.27
N PHE A 283 3.49 -10.19 -20.71
CA PHE A 283 4.31 -9.22 -21.43
C PHE A 283 5.42 -8.64 -20.54
N GLY A 284 5.13 -8.32 -19.28
CA GLY A 284 6.14 -7.92 -18.29
C GLY A 284 7.24 -8.98 -18.12
N TRP A 285 6.88 -10.25 -17.96
CA TRP A 285 7.83 -11.36 -17.89
C TRP A 285 8.61 -11.58 -19.18
N PHE A 286 7.98 -11.43 -20.35
CA PHE A 286 8.66 -11.47 -21.65
C PHE A 286 9.72 -10.37 -21.78
N LEU A 287 9.45 -9.15 -21.29
CA LEU A 287 10.43 -8.07 -21.26
C LEU A 287 11.57 -8.36 -20.26
N ILE A 288 11.29 -8.93 -19.08
CA ILE A 288 12.32 -9.39 -18.13
C ILE A 288 13.21 -10.48 -18.76
N LEU A 289 12.62 -11.43 -19.49
CA LEU A 289 13.35 -12.46 -20.22
C LEU A 289 14.23 -11.86 -21.32
N ALA A 290 13.72 -10.89 -22.09
CA ALA A 290 14.50 -10.18 -23.09
C ALA A 290 15.67 -9.39 -22.48
N ALA A 291 15.48 -8.76 -21.31
CA ALA A 291 16.54 -8.13 -20.54
C ALA A 291 17.64 -9.13 -20.14
N LEU A 292 17.27 -10.29 -19.60
CA LEU A 292 18.19 -11.36 -19.23
C LEU A 292 19.01 -11.86 -20.42
N ILE A 293 18.34 -12.26 -21.52
CA ILE A 293 18.99 -12.75 -22.75
C ILE A 293 19.96 -11.71 -23.31
N SER A 294 19.51 -10.45 -23.42
CA SER A 294 20.34 -9.34 -23.92
C SER A 294 21.56 -9.06 -23.04
N SER A 295 21.42 -9.25 -21.73
CA SER A 295 22.50 -9.03 -20.76
C SER A 295 23.54 -10.15 -20.70
N TRP A 296 23.28 -11.31 -21.31
CA TRP A 296 24.06 -12.52 -21.08
C TRP A 296 25.56 -12.36 -21.40
N ARG A 297 25.87 -11.63 -22.49
CA ARG A 297 27.24 -11.30 -22.89
C ARG A 297 27.79 -10.04 -22.18
N GLU A 298 26.96 -9.00 -22.05
CA GLU A 298 27.34 -7.72 -21.47
C GLU A 298 26.31 -7.28 -20.41
N LYS A 299 26.78 -6.83 -19.25
CA LYS A 299 25.95 -6.36 -18.13
C LYS A 299 25.12 -7.46 -17.42
N ARG A 300 25.57 -8.72 -17.53
CA ARG A 300 24.94 -9.88 -16.85
C ARG A 300 24.81 -9.71 -15.34
N LEU A 301 25.80 -9.14 -14.65
CA LEU A 301 25.77 -9.01 -13.18
C LEU A 301 24.83 -7.89 -12.73
N GLN A 302 24.75 -6.79 -13.49
CA GLN A 302 23.78 -5.70 -13.29
C GLN A 302 22.35 -6.23 -13.40
N THR A 303 22.10 -7.05 -14.42
CA THR A 303 20.75 -7.60 -14.68
C THR A 303 20.41 -8.71 -13.69
N LEU A 304 21.39 -9.53 -13.30
CA LEU A 304 21.25 -10.52 -12.23
C LEU A 304 20.98 -9.86 -10.87
N LEU A 305 21.59 -8.71 -10.57
CA LEU A 305 21.34 -7.96 -9.33
C LEU A 305 19.87 -7.54 -9.24
N LEU A 306 19.35 -6.91 -10.29
CA LEU A 306 17.94 -6.53 -10.34
C LEU A 306 17.03 -7.76 -10.31
N PHE A 307 17.33 -8.78 -11.11
CA PHE A 307 16.51 -9.99 -11.22
C PHE A 307 16.42 -10.74 -9.89
N LEU A 308 17.53 -10.99 -9.20
CA LEU A 308 17.50 -11.67 -7.90
C LEU A 308 16.85 -10.80 -6.81
N SER A 309 16.97 -9.47 -6.86
CA SER A 309 16.24 -8.59 -5.94
C SER A 309 14.71 -8.62 -6.16
N VAL A 310 14.21 -8.97 -7.35
CA VAL A 310 12.78 -9.29 -7.57
C VAL A 310 12.47 -10.74 -7.20
N MET A 311 13.30 -11.72 -7.58
CA MET A 311 13.00 -13.14 -7.39
C MET A 311 13.07 -13.59 -5.92
N THR A 312 13.94 -13.02 -5.09
CA THR A 312 14.11 -13.51 -3.71
C THR A 312 12.90 -13.26 -2.79
N PRO A 313 12.18 -12.11 -2.89
CA PRO A 313 10.87 -11.96 -2.26
C PRO A 313 9.80 -12.90 -2.83
N PHE A 314 9.68 -13.03 -4.15
CA PHE A 314 8.70 -13.93 -4.78
C PHE A 314 8.93 -15.40 -4.36
N ALA A 315 10.18 -15.87 -4.36
CA ALA A 315 10.53 -17.22 -3.90
C ALA A 315 10.24 -17.42 -2.41
N PHE A 316 10.56 -16.44 -1.56
CA PHE A 316 10.20 -16.49 -0.13
C PHE A 316 8.69 -16.67 0.05
N PHE A 317 7.88 -15.84 -0.61
CA PHE A 317 6.42 -15.92 -0.51
C PHE A 317 5.81 -17.19 -1.13
N PHE A 318 6.42 -17.72 -2.20
CA PHE A 318 6.02 -18.99 -2.80
C PHE A 318 6.24 -20.18 -1.85
N PHE A 319 7.41 -20.28 -1.22
CA PHE A 319 7.72 -21.39 -0.31
C PHE A 319 7.15 -21.23 1.10
N TYR A 320 6.94 -20.00 1.58
CA TYR A 320 6.42 -19.72 2.92
C TYR A 320 4.89 -19.75 2.99
N ASN A 321 4.20 -19.42 1.88
CA ASN A 321 2.73 -19.45 1.75
C ASN A 321 1.96 -18.90 2.98
N PRO A 322 2.21 -17.64 3.39
CA PRO A 322 1.48 -17.05 4.51
C PRO A 322 -0.02 -16.97 4.18
N PRO A 323 -0.94 -17.07 5.15
CA PRO A 323 -2.39 -17.00 4.89
C PRO A 323 -2.86 -15.65 4.29
N PHE A 324 -2.02 -14.61 4.37
CA PHE A 324 -2.28 -13.29 3.80
C PHE A 324 -1.06 -12.75 3.03
N LEU A 325 -0.89 -13.22 1.79
CA LEU A 325 -0.09 -12.62 0.73
C LEU A 325 -0.72 -11.29 0.29
N VAL A 326 -0.80 -10.32 1.20
CA VAL A 326 -1.15 -8.96 0.78
C VAL A 326 -0.01 -8.46 -0.12
N HIS A 327 -0.33 -8.24 -1.39
CA HIS A 327 0.55 -7.75 -2.47
C HIS A 327 1.52 -6.65 -2.01
N ARG A 328 1.11 -5.83 -1.04
CA ARG A 328 1.90 -4.75 -0.42
C ARG A 328 3.20 -5.13 0.28
N TYR A 329 3.46 -6.42 0.48
CA TYR A 329 4.78 -6.90 0.91
C TYR A 329 5.78 -7.08 -0.24
N LEU A 330 5.34 -7.05 -1.50
CA LEU A 330 6.21 -7.15 -2.69
C LEU A 330 6.61 -5.80 -3.31
N TYR A 331 6.05 -4.66 -2.89
CA TYR A 331 6.36 -3.35 -3.52
C TYR A 331 7.84 -2.94 -3.48
N CYS A 332 8.61 -3.44 -2.50
CA CYS A 332 10.07 -3.28 -2.47
C CYS A 332 10.77 -3.81 -3.74
N THR A 333 10.12 -4.68 -4.52
CA THR A 333 10.60 -5.20 -5.81
C THR A 333 10.20 -4.35 -7.02
N THR A 334 9.11 -3.56 -6.94
CA THR A 334 8.55 -2.82 -8.09
C THR A 334 9.57 -1.91 -8.79
N PRO A 335 10.43 -1.14 -8.08
CA PRO A 335 11.50 -0.37 -8.70
C PRO A 335 12.53 -1.21 -9.50
N PHE A 336 12.83 -2.43 -9.04
CA PHE A 336 13.77 -3.35 -9.70
C PHE A 336 13.13 -4.00 -10.93
N ALA A 337 11.87 -4.44 -10.82
CA ALA A 337 11.09 -4.99 -11.92
C ALA A 337 10.93 -3.97 -13.05
N ILE A 338 10.63 -2.71 -12.72
CA ILE A 338 10.52 -1.60 -13.68
C ILE A 338 11.85 -1.36 -14.42
N LEU A 339 13.00 -1.39 -13.74
CA LEU A 339 14.30 -1.26 -14.40
C LEU A 339 14.60 -2.42 -15.37
N LEU A 340 14.24 -3.66 -15.03
CA LEU A 340 14.37 -4.82 -15.91
C LEU A 340 13.44 -4.71 -17.13
N VAL A 341 12.15 -4.46 -16.90
CA VAL A 341 11.12 -4.34 -17.94
C VAL A 341 11.48 -3.26 -18.96
N VAL A 342 11.91 -2.08 -18.50
CA VAL A 342 12.34 -0.98 -19.36
C VAL A 342 13.64 -1.33 -20.12
N TYR A 343 14.61 -1.99 -19.48
CA TYR A 343 15.81 -2.46 -20.18
C TYR A 343 15.49 -3.53 -21.24
N GLY A 344 14.50 -4.39 -20.97
CA GLY A 344 13.98 -5.40 -21.90
C GLY A 344 13.36 -4.78 -23.15
N ALA A 345 12.43 -3.85 -22.97
CA ALA A 345 11.82 -3.09 -24.07
C ALA A 345 12.86 -2.35 -24.92
N PHE A 346 13.84 -1.72 -24.27
CA PHE A 346 14.98 -1.10 -24.96
C PHE A 346 15.84 -2.08 -25.73
N SER A 347 15.97 -3.33 -25.27
CA SER A 347 16.80 -4.34 -25.92
C SER A 347 16.09 -4.99 -27.11
N ILE A 348 14.79 -5.24 -27.02
CA ILE A 348 13.95 -5.68 -28.16
C ILE A 348 13.95 -4.61 -29.26
N GLY A 349 13.91 -3.32 -28.91
CA GLY A 349 14.07 -2.24 -29.89
C GLY A 349 15.41 -2.32 -30.64
N GLU A 350 16.52 -2.59 -29.95
CA GLU A 350 17.83 -2.80 -30.58
C GLU A 350 17.87 -4.08 -31.45
N TRP A 351 17.19 -5.16 -31.06
CA TRP A 351 17.06 -6.38 -31.86
C TRP A 351 16.25 -6.14 -33.14
N ILE A 352 15.03 -5.60 -33.04
CA ILE A 352 14.18 -5.26 -34.19
C ILE A 352 14.94 -4.30 -35.13
N GLY A 353 15.64 -3.31 -34.58
CA GLY A 353 16.45 -2.38 -35.34
C GLY A 353 17.59 -3.02 -36.15
N GLN A 354 18.13 -4.17 -35.73
CA GLN A 354 19.25 -4.84 -36.44
C GLN A 354 18.85 -5.43 -37.80
N PHE A 355 17.57 -5.78 -38.00
CA PHE A 355 17.07 -6.30 -39.28
C PHE A 355 16.98 -5.24 -40.39
N PHE A 356 17.16 -3.95 -40.06
CA PHE A 356 17.01 -2.85 -41.01
C PHE A 356 18.33 -2.11 -41.26
N ARG A 357 18.52 -1.62 -42.50
CA ARG A 357 19.64 -0.75 -42.87
C ARG A 357 19.38 0.71 -42.45
N ALA A 358 20.45 1.51 -42.41
CA ALA A 358 20.33 2.96 -42.23
C ALA A 358 19.63 3.61 -43.46
N PRO A 359 18.89 4.73 -43.29
CA PRO A 359 18.55 5.39 -42.02
C PRO A 359 17.39 4.72 -41.25
N LYS A 360 16.60 3.86 -41.91
CA LYS A 360 15.36 3.26 -41.36
C LYS A 360 15.56 2.61 -39.97
N ARG A 361 16.69 1.93 -39.75
CA ARG A 361 17.10 1.35 -38.45
C ARG A 361 16.86 2.25 -37.23
N ARG A 362 17.23 3.54 -37.32
CA ARG A 362 17.13 4.47 -36.18
C ARG A 362 15.68 4.79 -35.82
N TRP A 363 14.82 4.90 -36.82
CA TRP A 363 13.40 5.22 -36.65
C TRP A 363 12.61 3.99 -36.20
N ILE A 364 12.83 2.84 -36.83
CA ILE A 364 12.16 1.58 -36.49
C ILE A 364 12.49 1.16 -35.06
N ARG A 365 13.76 1.23 -34.65
CA ARG A 365 14.14 0.99 -33.25
C ARG A 365 13.37 1.92 -32.29
N ARG A 366 13.36 3.23 -32.54
CA ARG A 366 12.70 4.21 -31.65
C ARG A 366 11.18 4.03 -31.62
N GLY A 367 10.58 3.64 -32.73
CA GLY A 367 9.16 3.29 -32.81
C GLY A 367 8.85 2.06 -31.96
N ALA A 368 9.65 1.00 -32.06
CA ALA A 368 9.51 -0.19 -31.22
C ALA A 368 9.77 0.11 -29.72
N GLU A 369 10.85 0.83 -29.40
CA GLU A 369 11.14 1.31 -28.03
C GLU A 369 9.91 2.06 -27.47
N GLY A 370 9.41 3.06 -28.21
CA GLY A 370 8.28 3.89 -27.78
C GLY A 370 6.96 3.14 -27.67
N LEU A 371 6.64 2.24 -28.61
CA LEU A 371 5.40 1.45 -28.58
C LEU A 371 5.37 0.48 -27.39
N LEU A 372 6.47 -0.25 -27.13
CA LEU A 372 6.56 -1.15 -25.98
C LEU A 372 6.43 -0.39 -24.65
N ILE A 373 7.00 0.81 -24.54
CA ILE A 373 6.86 1.68 -23.37
C ILE A 373 5.42 2.23 -23.24
N ALA A 374 4.78 2.62 -24.34
CA ALA A 374 3.40 3.10 -24.33
C ALA A 374 2.42 1.99 -23.90
N SER A 375 2.59 0.75 -24.41
CA SER A 375 1.82 -0.41 -23.97
C SER A 375 1.95 -0.65 -22.47
N LEU A 376 3.15 -0.52 -21.89
CA LEU A 376 3.37 -0.64 -20.44
C LEU A 376 2.61 0.43 -19.65
N VAL A 377 2.75 1.71 -20.01
CA VAL A 377 2.06 2.80 -19.32
C VAL A 377 0.54 2.63 -19.38
N PHE A 378 -0.01 2.29 -20.55
CA PHE A 378 -1.44 2.03 -20.73
C PHE A 378 -1.91 0.83 -19.89
N SER A 379 -1.10 -0.23 -19.83
CA SER A 379 -1.41 -1.45 -19.10
C SER A 379 -1.50 -1.29 -17.58
N CYS A 380 -0.84 -0.29 -17.00
CA CYS A 380 -0.97 0.01 -15.57
C CYS A 380 -2.26 0.76 -15.20
N TRP A 381 -2.92 1.42 -16.16
CA TRP A 381 -4.03 2.35 -15.87
C TRP A 381 -5.40 1.68 -15.83
N GLY A 382 -5.63 0.67 -16.68
CA GLY A 382 -6.88 -0.10 -16.69
C GLY A 382 -7.16 -0.85 -15.38
N PRO A 383 -6.22 -1.71 -14.89
CA PRO A 383 -6.45 -2.52 -13.69
C PRO A 383 -6.56 -1.67 -12.42
N PHE A 384 -5.79 -0.59 -12.32
CA PHE A 384 -5.78 0.26 -11.14
C PHE A 384 -7.13 0.94 -10.86
N ARG A 385 -7.95 1.25 -11.88
CA ARG A 385 -9.29 1.78 -11.61
C ARG A 385 -10.19 0.77 -10.87
N ALA A 386 -10.02 -0.52 -11.14
CA ALA A 386 -10.69 -1.57 -10.38
C ALA A 386 -10.06 -1.78 -8.99
N GLU A 387 -8.72 -1.72 -8.88
CA GLU A 387 -8.01 -1.87 -7.60
C GLU A 387 -8.26 -0.69 -6.64
N VAL A 388 -8.36 0.54 -7.13
CA VAL A 388 -8.76 1.72 -6.35
C VAL A 388 -10.17 1.56 -5.83
N ALA A 389 -11.15 1.25 -6.69
CA ALA A 389 -12.51 0.99 -6.26
C ALA A 389 -12.55 -0.13 -5.20
N TYR A 390 -11.81 -1.22 -5.39
CA TYR A 390 -11.71 -2.30 -4.41
C TYR A 390 -11.03 -1.88 -3.08
N SER A 391 -10.13 -0.88 -3.12
CA SER A 391 -9.52 -0.29 -1.92
C SER A 391 -10.48 0.68 -1.20
N GLU A 392 -11.28 1.43 -1.95
CA GLU A 392 -12.38 2.27 -1.44
C GLU A 392 -13.42 1.37 -0.77
N TYR A 393 -13.81 0.24 -1.39
CA TYR A 393 -14.63 -0.82 -0.76
C TYR A 393 -14.02 -1.39 0.53
N GLY A 394 -12.69 -1.43 0.67
CA GLY A 394 -11.99 -1.84 1.91
C GLY A 394 -11.96 -0.77 3.02
N SER A 395 -12.24 0.49 2.69
CA SER A 395 -12.28 1.64 3.59
C SER A 395 -13.69 2.18 3.85
N THR A 396 -14.73 1.51 3.33
CA THR A 396 -16.17 1.83 3.42
C THR A 396 -16.75 2.13 4.79
N TRP A 397 -16.05 1.78 5.88
CA TRP A 397 -16.45 2.09 7.26
C TRP A 397 -15.75 3.33 7.85
N MET A 398 -14.67 3.83 7.24
CA MET A 398 -14.00 5.06 7.67
C MET A 398 -14.63 6.28 7.04
N VAL A 399 -14.90 6.22 5.73
CA VAL A 399 -15.47 7.33 4.97
C VAL A 399 -16.78 7.84 5.59
N PRO A 400 -17.76 7.00 6.00
CA PRO A 400 -19.05 7.52 6.47
C PRO A 400 -18.89 8.24 7.80
N VAL A 401 -18.09 7.66 8.70
CA VAL A 401 -17.81 8.22 10.01
C VAL A 401 -17.02 9.54 9.90
N ALA A 402 -16.10 9.64 8.94
CA ALA A 402 -15.33 10.86 8.67
C ALA A 402 -16.19 11.96 8.06
N GLU A 403 -16.96 11.65 7.03
CA GLU A 403 -17.80 12.65 6.36
C GLU A 403 -18.93 13.11 7.28
N LEU A 404 -19.60 12.19 7.99
CA LEU A 404 -20.60 12.55 9.00
C LEU A 404 -19.98 13.46 10.07
N ALA A 405 -18.78 13.17 10.57
CA ALA A 405 -18.09 14.02 11.56
C ALA A 405 -17.81 15.46 11.07
N GLU A 406 -17.62 15.68 9.77
CA GLU A 406 -17.46 17.03 9.19
C GLU A 406 -18.79 17.79 9.03
N ALA A 407 -19.94 17.12 9.14
CA ALA A 407 -21.26 17.78 9.03
C ALA A 407 -21.68 18.48 10.33
N ASP A 408 -22.19 19.71 10.23
CA ASP A 408 -22.55 20.57 11.38
C ASP A 408 -23.45 19.86 12.42
N PHE A 409 -24.39 19.01 11.97
CA PHE A 409 -25.30 18.32 12.88
C PHE A 409 -24.58 17.32 13.82
N MET A 410 -23.46 16.74 13.39
CA MET A 410 -22.69 15.80 14.19
C MET A 410 -21.83 16.45 15.27
N GLN A 411 -21.54 17.77 15.16
CA GLN A 411 -20.94 18.52 16.26
C GLN A 411 -21.93 18.74 17.42
N GLU A 412 -23.24 18.66 17.16
CA GLU A 412 -24.27 18.65 18.20
C GLU A 412 -24.61 17.24 18.73
N THR A 413 -24.31 16.20 17.98
CA THR A 413 -24.63 14.79 18.28
C THR A 413 -23.61 14.16 19.24
N ARG A 414 -24.08 13.25 20.10
CA ARG A 414 -23.23 12.40 20.95
C ARG A 414 -23.09 11.03 20.29
N LEU A 415 -21.87 10.49 20.25
CA LEU A 415 -21.57 9.19 19.67
C LEU A 415 -21.19 8.21 20.78
N VAL A 416 -21.87 7.07 20.85
CA VAL A 416 -21.50 5.95 21.73
C VAL A 416 -20.93 4.81 20.92
N LEU A 417 -19.65 4.52 21.16
CA LEU A 417 -18.87 3.48 20.49
C LEU A 417 -18.84 2.23 21.36
N VAL A 418 -19.50 1.15 20.92
CA VAL A 418 -19.74 -0.05 21.74
C VAL A 418 -18.72 -1.15 21.44
N ASP A 419 -18.09 -1.67 22.49
CA ASP A 419 -17.04 -2.73 22.44
C ASP A 419 -15.79 -2.37 21.60
N GLU A 420 -15.63 -1.08 21.29
CA GLU A 420 -14.57 -0.56 20.43
C GLU A 420 -13.21 -0.41 21.12
N LYS A 421 -12.13 -0.44 20.32
CA LYS A 421 -10.74 -0.28 20.79
C LYS A 421 -10.31 1.19 20.81
N PRO A 422 -9.35 1.62 21.67
CA PRO A 422 -8.92 3.03 21.79
C PRO A 422 -8.43 3.73 20.52
N LEU A 423 -8.09 2.98 19.46
CA LEU A 423 -7.90 3.53 18.11
C LEU A 423 -9.09 4.38 17.64
N TRP A 424 -10.28 4.15 18.21
CA TRP A 424 -11.48 4.93 17.93
C TRP A 424 -11.53 6.33 18.49
N ARG A 425 -10.63 6.62 19.42
CA ARG A 425 -10.44 7.97 19.92
C ARG A 425 -9.50 8.72 18.98
N ASP A 426 -8.39 8.07 18.60
CA ASP A 426 -7.47 8.58 17.56
C ASP A 426 -8.17 8.75 16.18
N GLN A 427 -9.14 7.89 15.82
CA GLN A 427 -10.04 8.05 14.65
C GLN A 427 -10.69 9.45 14.67
N LEU A 428 -11.44 9.77 15.72
CA LEU A 428 -12.45 10.82 15.74
C LEU A 428 -11.94 12.17 16.25
N GLU A 429 -11.00 12.19 17.20
CA GLU A 429 -10.29 13.41 17.61
C GLU A 429 -9.65 14.13 16.41
N MET A 430 -9.07 13.37 15.47
CA MET A 430 -8.44 13.89 14.26
C MET A 430 -9.42 14.37 13.18
N LEU A 431 -10.69 13.96 13.28
CA LEU A 431 -11.78 14.42 12.40
C LEU A 431 -12.50 15.63 13.00
N GLY A 432 -12.01 16.16 14.12
CA GLY A 432 -12.58 17.34 14.78
C GLY A 432 -13.76 17.07 15.71
N VAL A 433 -14.12 15.80 15.94
CA VAL A 433 -15.21 15.47 16.88
C VAL A 433 -14.77 15.76 18.31
N PRO A 434 -15.52 16.58 19.08
CA PRO A 434 -15.14 16.94 20.44
C PRO A 434 -15.10 15.73 21.40
N GLU A 435 -14.12 15.70 22.31
CA GLU A 435 -13.96 14.59 23.26
C GLU A 435 -15.17 14.43 24.19
N ASP A 436 -15.88 15.51 24.54
CA ASP A 436 -17.11 15.48 25.34
C ASP A 436 -18.30 14.81 24.63
N ARG A 437 -18.17 14.51 23.33
CA ARG A 437 -19.18 13.82 22.52
C ARG A 437 -18.85 12.37 22.20
N LEU A 438 -17.70 11.86 22.66
CA LEU A 438 -17.22 10.50 22.39
C LEU A 438 -17.34 9.60 23.63
N ASP A 439 -18.47 8.92 23.76
CA ASP A 439 -18.70 7.89 24.78
C ASP A 439 -18.15 6.53 24.30
N TYR A 440 -17.50 5.80 25.20
CA TYR A 440 -17.04 4.43 24.96
C TYR A 440 -17.73 3.48 25.93
N TYR A 441 -18.58 2.60 25.40
CA TYR A 441 -19.32 1.63 26.22
C TYR A 441 -18.68 0.24 26.12
N GLN A 442 -18.32 -0.34 27.26
CA GLN A 442 -17.76 -1.70 27.31
C GLN A 442 -18.66 -2.61 28.15
N PRO A 443 -19.55 -3.43 27.52
CA PRO A 443 -20.58 -4.21 28.21
C PRO A 443 -20.00 -5.17 29.26
N SER A 444 -18.83 -5.73 28.95
CA SER A 444 -18.05 -6.62 29.82
C SER A 444 -17.51 -5.95 31.09
N LYS A 445 -17.51 -4.62 31.17
CA LYS A 445 -17.12 -3.82 32.34
C LYS A 445 -18.30 -3.16 33.03
N GLU A 446 -19.32 -2.75 32.27
CA GLU A 446 -20.47 -1.99 32.78
C GLU A 446 -21.66 -2.88 33.19
N GLY A 447 -21.63 -4.18 32.86
CA GLY A 447 -22.59 -5.17 33.38
C GLY A 447 -23.70 -5.55 32.39
N GLY A 448 -23.37 -5.69 31.10
CA GLY A 448 -24.33 -5.95 30.02
C GLY A 448 -24.70 -4.67 29.27
N TYR A 449 -25.89 -4.61 28.66
CA TYR A 449 -26.32 -3.49 27.80
C TYR A 449 -27.35 -2.54 28.44
N GLU A 450 -27.99 -2.94 29.55
CA GLU A 450 -29.00 -2.14 30.23
C GLU A 450 -28.50 -0.73 30.66
N PRO A 451 -27.26 -0.56 31.19
CA PRO A 451 -26.72 0.77 31.48
C PRO A 451 -26.47 1.66 30.26
N LEU A 452 -26.24 1.09 29.06
CA LEU A 452 -26.17 1.86 27.80
C LEU A 452 -27.55 2.36 27.39
N LEU A 453 -28.52 1.44 27.36
CA LEU A 453 -29.89 1.70 26.94
C LEU A 453 -30.59 2.75 27.82
N ASN A 454 -30.21 2.82 29.10
CA ASN A 454 -30.66 3.84 30.05
C ASN A 454 -29.95 5.21 29.91
N ARG A 455 -28.96 5.36 29.01
CA ARG A 455 -28.25 6.62 28.71
C ARG A 455 -28.59 7.20 27.33
N LEU A 456 -29.37 6.50 26.50
CA LEU A 456 -29.71 6.98 25.16
C LEU A 456 -30.75 8.11 25.23
N ASP A 457 -30.35 9.30 24.77
CA ASP A 457 -31.26 10.43 24.48
C ASP A 457 -31.40 10.63 22.97
N SER A 458 -32.33 11.49 22.51
CA SER A 458 -32.58 11.73 21.08
C SER A 458 -31.38 12.32 20.30
N ASN A 459 -30.32 12.74 20.98
CA ASN A 459 -29.08 13.23 20.36
C ASN A 459 -27.94 12.19 20.41
N THR A 460 -28.20 10.96 20.90
CA THR A 460 -27.17 9.93 21.13
C THR A 460 -27.21 8.84 20.05
N TRP A 461 -26.28 8.87 19.11
CA TRP A 461 -26.11 7.83 18.08
C TRP A 461 -25.23 6.69 18.59
N VAL A 462 -25.72 5.45 18.49
CA VAL A 462 -24.95 4.26 18.86
C VAL A 462 -24.27 3.68 17.62
N VAL A 463 -22.95 3.56 17.64
CA VAL A 463 -22.15 3.04 16.53
C VAL A 463 -21.65 1.64 16.87
N LEU A 464 -22.09 0.64 16.10
CA LEU A 464 -21.64 -0.74 16.18
C LEU A 464 -20.82 -1.13 14.95
N LYS A 465 -19.75 -1.89 15.19
CA LYS A 465 -19.01 -2.59 14.15
C LYS A 465 -19.90 -3.69 13.53
N ALA A 466 -20.07 -3.77 12.21
CA ALA A 466 -21.04 -4.73 11.62
C ALA A 466 -20.77 -6.23 11.92
N TYR A 467 -19.55 -6.56 12.36
CA TYR A 467 -19.18 -7.91 12.81
C TYR A 467 -19.49 -8.20 14.29
N SER A 468 -19.95 -7.22 15.09
CA SER A 468 -20.58 -7.51 16.37
C SER A 468 -22.00 -8.04 16.13
N GLN A 469 -22.09 -9.31 15.76
CA GLN A 469 -23.33 -10.09 15.78
C GLN A 469 -23.72 -10.43 17.23
N ASP A 470 -23.87 -9.39 18.05
CA ASP A 470 -24.47 -9.48 19.37
C ASP A 470 -26.00 -9.34 19.20
N PRO A 471 -26.78 -10.43 19.26
CA PRO A 471 -28.21 -10.37 18.98
C PRO A 471 -28.99 -9.78 20.16
N GLU A 472 -28.37 -9.71 21.35
CA GLU A 472 -28.96 -9.17 22.56
C GLU A 472 -28.96 -7.64 22.48
N LEU A 473 -27.83 -7.01 22.12
CA LEU A 473 -27.76 -5.57 21.86
C LEU A 473 -28.63 -5.14 20.68
N GLN A 474 -28.52 -5.82 19.54
CA GLN A 474 -29.34 -5.49 18.36
C GLN A 474 -30.84 -5.66 18.69
N GLY A 475 -31.20 -6.72 19.41
CA GLY A 475 -32.55 -6.95 19.89
C GLY A 475 -33.03 -5.93 20.91
N ALA A 476 -32.16 -5.39 21.76
CA ALA A 476 -32.50 -4.40 22.78
C ALA A 476 -32.63 -2.98 22.21
N LEU A 477 -31.74 -2.57 21.30
CA LEU A 477 -31.86 -1.31 20.56
C LEU A 477 -33.16 -1.28 19.74
N ARG A 478 -33.45 -2.37 18.99
CA ARG A 478 -34.72 -2.52 18.26
C ARG A 478 -35.96 -2.55 19.19
N LYS A 479 -35.83 -3.04 20.44
CA LYS A 479 -36.92 -3.02 21.44
C LYS A 479 -37.19 -1.64 22.04
N GLN A 480 -36.17 -0.81 22.22
CA GLN A 480 -36.40 0.61 22.52
C GLN A 480 -37.03 1.30 21.31
N GLY A 481 -36.60 0.93 20.10
CA GLY A 481 -37.17 1.37 18.81
C GLY A 481 -36.13 1.94 17.84
N CYS A 482 -34.83 1.82 18.15
CA CYS A 482 -33.78 2.55 17.44
C CYS A 482 -33.67 2.16 15.95
N ILE A 483 -33.54 3.17 15.10
CA ILE A 483 -33.44 3.06 13.64
C ILE A 483 -32.08 2.45 13.26
N GLU A 484 -32.09 1.21 12.74
CA GLU A 484 -30.90 0.53 12.24
C GLU A 484 -30.52 1.02 10.83
N LEU A 485 -29.53 1.92 10.73
CA LEU A 485 -28.84 2.21 9.48
C LEU A 485 -27.70 1.20 9.28
N ARG A 486 -27.91 0.29 8.34
CA ARG A 486 -26.91 -0.71 7.94
C ARG A 486 -26.14 -0.23 6.71
N ILE A 487 -24.88 0.11 6.91
CA ILE A 487 -23.86 0.27 5.85
C ILE A 487 -23.15 -1.09 5.71
N GLU A 488 -22.60 -1.44 4.54
CA GLU A 488 -22.08 -2.81 4.28
C GLU A 488 -21.09 -3.34 5.34
N GLN A 489 -20.37 -2.46 6.05
CA GLN A 489 -19.43 -2.82 7.13
C GLN A 489 -19.66 -2.06 8.45
N GLY A 490 -20.81 -1.37 8.63
CA GLY A 490 -21.16 -0.65 9.87
C GLY A 490 -22.66 -0.70 10.22
N LEU A 491 -22.99 -0.71 11.51
CA LEU A 491 -24.37 -0.71 12.02
C LEU A 491 -24.56 0.48 12.97
N PHE A 492 -25.32 1.48 12.54
CA PHE A 492 -25.65 2.67 13.32
C PHE A 492 -27.09 2.56 13.83
N TYR A 493 -27.33 3.01 15.06
CA TYR A 493 -28.67 3.06 15.66
C TYR A 493 -28.99 4.47 16.15
N LEU A 494 -30.00 5.10 15.55
CA LEU A 494 -30.57 6.35 16.06
C LEU A 494 -31.74 6.04 17.00
N PRO A 495 -31.82 6.65 18.21
CA PRO A 495 -32.94 6.45 19.11
C PRO A 495 -34.28 6.98 18.54
N PRO A 496 -35.43 6.44 19.00
CA PRO A 496 -36.73 6.62 18.35
C PRO A 496 -37.54 7.85 18.79
N SER A 497 -37.03 8.64 19.74
CA SER A 497 -37.81 9.67 20.45
C SER A 497 -38.13 10.88 19.57
N ASP A 498 -39.25 10.75 18.85
CA ASP A 498 -40.02 11.76 18.13
C ASP A 498 -39.43 12.26 16.79
N LEU A 499 -39.41 11.35 15.80
CA LEU A 499 -39.36 11.70 14.36
C LEU A 499 -40.48 12.65 13.92
N ASP A 500 -41.55 12.81 14.70
CA ASP A 500 -42.63 13.76 14.43
C ASP A 500 -42.25 15.22 14.76
N GLY A 501 -41.03 15.45 15.28
CA GLY A 501 -40.37 16.75 15.23
C GLY A 501 -39.72 17.01 13.86
N ASP A 502 -40.17 18.07 13.18
CA ASP A 502 -39.68 18.52 11.86
C ASP A 502 -38.14 18.61 11.80
N SER A 503 -37.52 19.05 12.89
CA SER A 503 -36.06 19.16 13.03
C SER A 503 -35.32 17.82 13.17
N GLN A 504 -35.93 16.79 13.76
CA GLN A 504 -35.31 15.45 13.88
C GLN A 504 -35.44 14.67 12.58
N SER A 505 -36.63 14.67 11.96
CA SER A 505 -36.79 14.12 10.59
C SER A 505 -35.86 14.82 9.60
N SER A 506 -35.70 16.15 9.70
CA SER A 506 -34.73 16.89 8.88
C SER A 506 -33.28 16.49 9.16
N ARG A 507 -32.87 16.22 10.41
CA ARG A 507 -31.52 15.73 10.74
C ARG A 507 -31.24 14.34 10.18
N PHE A 508 -32.20 13.41 10.29
CA PHE A 508 -32.08 12.08 9.70
C PHE A 508 -32.00 12.14 8.16
N LEU A 509 -32.91 12.89 7.52
CA LEU A 509 -32.88 13.09 6.06
C LEU A 509 -31.59 13.78 5.62
N MET A 510 -31.14 14.82 6.31
CA MET A 510 -29.89 15.52 6.01
C MET A 510 -28.67 14.59 6.13
N ALA A 511 -28.60 13.75 7.18
CA ALA A 511 -27.54 12.76 7.31
C ALA A 511 -27.53 11.76 6.13
N VAL A 512 -28.72 11.32 5.71
CA VAL A 512 -28.90 10.37 4.61
C VAL A 512 -28.61 11.02 3.23
N GLU A 513 -29.07 12.24 2.96
CA GLU A 513 -28.78 12.98 1.72
C GLU A 513 -27.31 13.41 1.62
N TYR A 514 -26.67 13.70 2.76
CA TYR A 514 -25.25 14.01 2.82
C TYR A 514 -24.39 12.76 2.57
N LEU A 515 -24.83 11.58 3.03
CA LEU A 515 -24.24 10.30 2.63
C LEU A 515 -24.44 10.06 1.12
N ASP A 516 -25.65 10.19 0.57
CA ASP A 516 -25.91 10.05 -0.89
C ASP A 516 -24.99 10.94 -1.75
N GLN A 517 -24.85 12.22 -1.39
CA GLN A 517 -24.03 13.20 -2.12
C GLN A 517 -22.53 12.86 -2.15
N ASN A 518 -21.97 12.40 -1.02
CA ASN A 518 -20.53 12.14 -0.91
C ASN A 518 -20.13 10.72 -1.32
N PHE A 519 -20.97 9.71 -1.02
CA PHE A 519 -20.67 8.31 -1.37
C PHE A 519 -20.83 7.97 -2.84
N ARG A 520 -21.89 8.48 -3.47
CA ARG A 520 -22.30 8.11 -4.85
C ARG A 520 -22.39 6.59 -5.10
N LEU A 521 -22.58 5.77 -4.06
CA LEU A 521 -22.45 4.31 -4.16
C LEU A 521 -23.48 3.50 -3.36
N ASP A 522 -23.75 2.34 -3.94
CA ASP A 522 -24.55 1.21 -3.48
C ASP A 522 -26.07 1.40 -3.30
N PHE A 523 -26.80 0.88 -4.27
CA PHE A 523 -28.24 0.65 -4.25
C PHE A 523 -28.75 -0.13 -3.03
N ARG A 524 -27.90 -0.92 -2.35
CA ARG A 524 -28.26 -1.62 -1.09
C ARG A 524 -28.48 -0.65 0.06
N PHE A 525 -27.74 0.46 0.11
CA PHE A 525 -27.93 1.52 1.10
C PHE A 525 -29.26 2.24 0.86
N GLU A 526 -29.48 2.72 -0.37
CA GLU A 526 -30.74 3.34 -0.80
C GLU A 526 -31.96 2.43 -0.51
N TYR A 527 -31.86 1.13 -0.82
CA TYR A 527 -32.90 0.16 -0.50
C TYR A 527 -33.11 0.00 1.01
N SER A 528 -32.05 -0.06 1.82
CA SER A 528 -32.16 -0.20 3.28
C SER A 528 -32.80 1.03 3.92
N VAL A 529 -32.42 2.24 3.48
CA VAL A 529 -33.03 3.52 3.87
C VAL A 529 -34.53 3.53 3.52
N ALA A 530 -34.90 3.10 2.32
CA ALA A 530 -36.30 3.02 1.92
C ALA A 530 -37.12 2.04 2.78
N GLN A 531 -36.58 0.85 3.09
CA GLN A 531 -37.25 -0.11 3.98
C GLN A 531 -37.42 0.45 5.40
N VAL A 532 -36.41 1.18 5.92
CA VAL A 532 -36.47 1.88 7.21
C VAL A 532 -37.56 2.96 7.22
N LEU A 533 -37.63 3.81 6.19
CA LEU A 533 -38.64 4.86 6.08
C LEU A 533 -40.07 4.28 5.98
N LYS A 534 -40.24 3.18 5.24
CA LYS A 534 -41.52 2.44 5.17
C LYS A 534 -41.91 1.80 6.50
N ALA A 535 -40.97 1.21 7.24
CA ALA A 535 -41.24 0.63 8.55
C ALA A 535 -41.76 1.65 9.58
N HIS A 536 -41.43 2.94 9.40
CA HIS A 536 -41.92 4.05 10.22
C HIS A 536 -43.08 4.83 9.57
N GLY A 537 -43.74 4.27 8.55
CA GLY A 537 -44.92 4.86 7.90
C GLY A 537 -44.66 6.08 7.03
N LYS A 538 -43.40 6.49 6.81
CA LYS A 538 -43.02 7.66 6.02
C LYS A 538 -42.89 7.29 4.53
N GLU A 539 -43.92 6.66 3.94
CA GLU A 539 -43.85 6.10 2.58
C GLU A 539 -43.49 7.11 1.49
N ASP A 540 -43.97 8.35 1.57
CA ASP A 540 -43.64 9.39 0.58
C ASP A 540 -42.16 9.78 0.58
N LEU A 541 -41.51 9.73 1.75
CA LEU A 541 -40.06 9.96 1.87
C LEU A 541 -39.25 8.76 1.38
N ALA A 542 -39.80 7.55 1.35
CA ALA A 542 -39.09 6.35 0.87
C ALA A 542 -38.99 6.27 -0.67
N LYS A 543 -39.95 6.86 -1.39
CA LYS A 543 -40.08 6.73 -2.86
C LYS A 543 -38.84 7.16 -3.68
N PRO A 544 -38.13 8.27 -3.36
CA PRO A 544 -36.91 8.65 -4.08
C PRO A 544 -35.78 7.62 -3.92
N TYR A 545 -35.62 7.08 -2.71
CA TYR A 545 -34.61 6.08 -2.39
C TYR A 545 -34.88 4.75 -3.10
N GLU A 546 -36.13 4.30 -3.17
CA GLU A 546 -36.47 3.11 -3.97
C GLU A 546 -36.21 3.31 -5.47
N ALA A 547 -36.48 4.51 -6.00
CA ALA A 547 -36.23 4.80 -7.41
C ALA A 547 -34.73 4.72 -7.74
N ARG A 548 -33.86 5.35 -6.92
CA ARG A 548 -32.40 5.30 -7.10
C ARG A 548 -31.83 3.90 -6.85
N ALA A 549 -32.33 3.16 -5.87
CA ALA A 549 -31.95 1.77 -5.66
C ALA A 549 -32.27 0.89 -6.89
N MET A 550 -33.45 1.04 -7.46
CA MET A 550 -33.87 0.28 -8.65
C MET A 550 -33.10 0.71 -9.91
N GLU A 551 -32.74 1.98 -10.05
CA GLU A 551 -31.87 2.47 -11.13
C GLU A 551 -30.44 1.91 -11.01
N GLY A 552 -29.85 1.91 -9.81
CA GLY A 552 -28.54 1.29 -9.55
C GLY A 552 -28.52 -0.23 -9.79
N MET A 553 -29.58 -0.95 -9.41
CA MET A 553 -29.75 -2.36 -9.78
C MET A 553 -29.86 -2.54 -11.30
N ALA A 554 -30.55 -1.65 -12.00
CA ALA A 554 -30.70 -1.70 -13.46
C ALA A 554 -29.38 -1.39 -14.20
N GLU A 555 -28.56 -0.47 -13.68
CA GLU A 555 -27.20 -0.20 -14.16
C GLU A 555 -26.32 -1.45 -14.04
N ILE A 556 -26.28 -2.10 -12.87
CA ILE A 556 -25.44 -3.29 -12.65
C ILE A 556 -25.84 -4.45 -13.58
N ASN A 557 -27.14 -4.63 -13.88
CA ASN A 557 -27.58 -5.62 -14.86
C ASN A 557 -27.22 -5.28 -16.32
N ARG A 558 -26.67 -4.09 -16.62
CA ARG A 558 -26.03 -3.76 -17.92
C ARG A 558 -24.55 -4.13 -17.95
N TRP A 559 -23.88 -4.20 -16.79
CA TRP A 559 -22.50 -4.67 -16.65
C TRP A 559 -22.51 -6.20 -16.52
N ASP A 560 -22.75 -6.88 -17.65
CA ASP A 560 -23.06 -8.32 -17.74
C ASP A 560 -21.88 -9.23 -17.31
N TYR A 561 -21.70 -9.35 -15.99
CA TYR A 561 -20.82 -10.35 -15.37
C TYR A 561 -21.41 -11.75 -15.60
N PRO A 562 -20.68 -12.67 -16.27
CA PRO A 562 -21.21 -13.99 -16.56
C PRO A 562 -21.67 -14.74 -15.31
N ARG A 563 -22.94 -15.20 -15.31
CA ARG A 563 -23.53 -16.02 -14.24
C ARG A 563 -22.98 -17.45 -14.27
N THR A 564 -21.67 -17.61 -14.06
CA THR A 564 -20.94 -18.89 -14.11
C THR A 564 -20.48 -19.35 -12.72
N PHE A 565 -21.32 -19.17 -11.70
CA PHE A 565 -21.26 -19.91 -10.45
C PHE A 565 -22.67 -20.37 -10.07
N GLY A 566 -22.86 -21.68 -10.08
CA GLY A 566 -24.10 -22.36 -9.70
C GLY A 566 -23.80 -23.82 -9.40
N ALA A 567 -24.47 -24.36 -8.38
CA ALA A 567 -24.07 -25.52 -7.57
C ALA A 567 -22.84 -25.26 -6.69
#